data_AF-V8N5C2-F1
#
_entry.id   AF-V8N5C2-F1
#
_cell.length_a   1.000
_cell.length_b   1.000
_cell.length_c   1.000
_cell.angle_alpha   90.00
_cell.angle_beta   90.00
_cell.angle_gamma   90.00
#
_symmetry.space_group_name_H-M   'P 1'
#
loop_
_entity.id
_entity.type
_entity.pdbx_description
1 polymer ?
#
loop_
_entity_poly.entity_id
_entity_poly.type
_entity_poly.pdbx_seq_one_letter_code
_entity_poly.pdbx_strand_id
1 'polypeptide(L)'
;MFSDQVLAHPSIKEKFNEALDIMNRAVSSSVGGYMQPGARENIAYLTHTERRKDFQYEAMQERREAENMAQRGIGMAASSVPMNFKDLIQTKAEEHNIVFMPVIGKRHEGKQLYTFGRIVIYIDRGVVFVQGEKTWVPTSLQSLIDMAK
;
A
#
# COMPACT_ATOMS: atom_id res chain seq x y z
N MET A 1 -5.18 -31.00 37.83
CA MET A 1 -3.72 -31.15 37.97
C MET A 1 -3.42 -32.61 38.27
N PHE A 2 -2.28 -33.14 37.81
CA PHE A 2 -1.90 -34.53 38.07
C PHE A 2 -1.67 -34.78 39.57
N SER A 3 -1.92 -36.00 40.04
CA SER A 3 -1.67 -36.37 41.45
C SER A 3 -0.18 -36.54 41.73
N ASP A 4 0.25 -36.31 42.97
CA ASP A 4 1.67 -36.36 43.36
C ASP A 4 2.32 -37.72 43.12
N GLN A 5 1.54 -38.80 43.24
CA GLN A 5 2.02 -40.16 42.94
C GLN A 5 2.41 -40.35 41.47
N VAL A 6 1.68 -39.69 40.56
CA VAL A 6 1.93 -39.74 39.11
C VAL A 6 3.14 -38.87 38.77
N LEU A 7 3.26 -37.70 39.40
CA LEU A 7 4.41 -36.81 39.20
C LEU A 7 5.72 -37.38 39.76
N ALA A 8 5.65 -38.19 40.81
CA ALA A 8 6.81 -38.85 41.41
C ALA A 8 7.30 -40.06 40.59
N HIS A 9 6.53 -40.55 39.61
CA HIS A 9 6.92 -41.70 38.82
C HIS A 9 8.14 -41.35 37.91
N PRO A 10 9.24 -42.11 37.96
CA PRO A 10 10.49 -41.76 37.26
C PRO A 10 10.31 -41.50 35.76
N SER A 11 9.56 -42.36 35.07
CA SER A 11 9.28 -42.24 33.63
C SER A 11 8.44 -41.01 33.28
N ILE A 12 7.57 -40.58 34.21
CA ILE A 12 6.71 -39.41 33.99
C ILE A 12 7.55 -38.15 34.16
N LYS A 13 8.41 -38.09 35.18
CA LYS A 13 9.39 -37.01 35.37
C LYS A 13 10.32 -36.87 34.16
N GLU A 14 10.80 -37.98 33.61
CA GLU A 14 11.64 -37.98 32.41
C GLU A 14 10.91 -37.39 31.20
N LYS A 15 9.66 -37.82 30.94
CA LYS A 15 8.86 -37.31 29.83
C LYS A 15 8.46 -35.84 29.97
N PHE A 16 8.21 -35.38 31.20
CA PHE A 16 7.99 -33.96 31.45
C PHE A 16 9.25 -33.12 31.22
N ASN A 17 10.42 -33.62 31.62
CA ASN A 17 11.69 -32.94 31.34
C ASN A 17 11.98 -32.90 29.84
N GLU A 18 11.73 -33.98 29.11
CA GLU A 18 11.86 -34.03 27.65
C GLU A 18 10.94 -33.01 26.96
N ALA A 19 9.68 -32.93 27.39
CA ALA A 19 8.73 -31.95 26.86
C ALA A 19 9.14 -30.50 27.21
N LEU A 20 9.64 -30.26 28.42
CA LEU A 20 10.17 -28.96 28.85
C LEU A 20 11.39 -28.55 28.02
N ASP A 21 12.28 -29.49 27.70
CA ASP A 21 13.45 -29.23 26.86
C ASP A 21 13.04 -28.87 25.43
N ILE A 22 12.05 -29.58 24.86
CA ILE A 22 11.47 -29.24 23.54
C ILE A 22 10.85 -27.83 23.55
N MET A 23 10.12 -27.46 24.60
CA MET A 23 9.53 -26.13 24.74
C MET A 23 10.61 -25.04 24.88
N ASN A 24 11.62 -25.27 25.73
CA ASN A 24 12.73 -24.33 25.91
C ASN A 24 13.55 -24.16 24.63
N ARG A 25 13.74 -25.25 23.86
CA ARG A 25 14.37 -25.22 22.54
C ARG A 25 13.52 -24.47 21.53
N ALA A 26 12.20 -24.65 21.51
CA ALA A 26 11.27 -23.96 20.61
C ALA A 26 11.07 -22.47 20.95
N VAL A 27 11.25 -22.07 22.21
CA VAL A 27 11.21 -20.67 22.63
C VAL A 27 12.56 -19.98 22.39
N SER A 28 13.68 -20.63 22.71
CA SER A 28 15.02 -20.07 22.43
C SER A 28 15.32 -19.99 20.93
N SER A 29 14.73 -20.89 20.16
CA SER A 29 14.59 -20.85 18.69
C SER A 29 13.99 -19.56 18.13
N SER A 30 13.01 -18.99 18.84
CA SER A 30 12.26 -17.80 18.39
C SER A 30 13.02 -16.48 18.61
N VAL A 31 14.13 -16.51 19.35
CA VAL A 31 15.03 -15.37 19.55
C VAL A 31 16.38 -15.66 18.90
N GLY A 32 16.43 -15.53 17.58
CA GLY A 32 17.65 -15.12 16.86
C GLY A 32 18.67 -16.20 16.48
N GLY A 33 18.25 -17.43 16.15
CA GLY A 33 19.21 -18.55 15.98
C GLY A 33 19.40 -19.15 14.57
N TYR A 34 18.53 -18.89 13.59
CA TYR A 34 18.70 -19.48 12.25
C TYR A 34 18.50 -18.44 11.16
N MET A 35 19.43 -17.49 11.11
CA MET A 35 19.79 -16.99 9.80
C MET A 35 20.56 -18.10 9.11
N GLN A 36 19.84 -18.82 8.23
CA GLN A 36 20.44 -19.71 7.26
C GLN A 36 21.59 -18.94 6.57
N PRO A 37 22.79 -19.51 6.41
CA PRO A 37 23.85 -18.86 5.63
C PRO A 37 23.28 -18.47 4.24
N GLY A 38 23.25 -17.18 3.91
CA GLY A 38 22.52 -16.64 2.73
C GLY A 38 21.24 -15.84 3.04
N ALA A 39 20.70 -15.94 4.26
CA ALA A 39 19.46 -15.24 4.65
C ALA A 39 19.68 -13.74 4.87
N ARG A 40 20.85 -13.31 5.36
CA ARG A 40 21.17 -11.88 5.54
C ARG A 40 21.37 -11.20 4.19
N GLU A 41 22.00 -11.89 3.25
CA GLU A 41 22.21 -11.46 1.88
C GLU A 41 20.86 -11.37 1.15
N ASN A 42 19.96 -12.34 1.36
CA ASN A 42 18.60 -12.29 0.84
C ASN A 42 17.78 -11.16 1.46
N ILE A 43 17.86 -10.90 2.77
CA ILE A 43 17.15 -9.76 3.40
C ILE A 43 17.71 -8.43 2.89
N ALA A 44 19.02 -8.32 2.73
CA ALA A 44 19.63 -7.13 2.13
C ALA A 44 19.17 -6.97 0.68
N TYR A 45 19.15 -8.05 -0.11
CA TYR A 45 18.65 -8.02 -1.48
C TYR A 45 17.17 -7.65 -1.51
N LEU A 46 16.30 -8.27 -0.69
CA LEU A 46 14.88 -7.95 -0.59
C LEU A 46 14.67 -6.49 -0.21
N THR A 47 15.36 -5.99 0.83
CA THR A 47 15.28 -4.60 1.28
C THR A 47 15.77 -3.62 0.20
N HIS A 48 16.86 -3.95 -0.50
CA HIS A 48 17.35 -3.12 -1.61
C HIS A 48 16.44 -3.20 -2.83
N THR A 49 15.80 -4.34 -3.08
CA THR A 49 14.90 -4.54 -4.23
C THR A 49 13.55 -3.92 -3.99
N GLU A 50 13.01 -3.98 -2.77
CA GLU A 50 11.81 -3.26 -2.33
C GLU A 50 12.08 -1.76 -2.35
N ARG A 51 13.16 -1.28 -1.72
CA ARG A 51 13.51 0.15 -1.77
C ARG A 51 13.78 0.62 -3.19
N ARG A 52 14.39 -0.21 -4.06
CA ARG A 52 14.54 0.07 -5.50
C ARG A 52 13.24 -0.04 -6.28
N LYS A 53 12.27 -0.85 -5.87
CA LYS A 53 10.95 -0.94 -6.50
C LYS A 53 10.10 0.26 -6.10
N ASP A 54 10.16 0.70 -4.86
CA ASP A 54 9.51 1.93 -4.38
C ASP A 54 10.16 3.14 -5.05
N PHE A 55 11.50 3.25 -5.05
CA PHE A 55 12.20 4.30 -5.79
C PHE A 55 11.97 4.21 -7.30
N GLN A 56 11.85 3.01 -7.89
CA GLN A 56 11.53 2.89 -9.32
C GLN A 56 10.06 3.21 -9.60
N TYR A 57 9.13 2.92 -8.70
CA TYR A 57 7.72 3.30 -8.85
C TYR A 57 7.54 4.80 -8.68
N GLU A 58 8.18 5.40 -7.67
CA GLU A 58 8.21 6.84 -7.46
C GLU A 58 8.97 7.54 -8.59
N ALA A 59 10.15 7.07 -9.00
CA ALA A 59 10.90 7.68 -10.10
C ALA A 59 10.26 7.42 -11.47
N MET A 60 9.52 6.32 -11.68
CA MET A 60 8.75 6.08 -12.90
C MET A 60 7.45 6.89 -12.89
N GLN A 61 6.83 7.11 -11.72
CA GLN A 61 5.75 8.09 -11.58
C GLN A 61 6.26 9.51 -11.84
N GLU A 62 7.33 9.93 -11.18
CA GLU A 62 7.95 11.25 -11.33
C GLU A 62 8.45 11.47 -12.76
N ARG A 63 9.07 10.46 -13.40
CA ARG A 63 9.48 10.54 -14.81
C ARG A 63 8.28 10.58 -15.75
N ARG A 64 7.20 9.84 -15.47
CA ARG A 64 5.95 9.89 -16.26
C ARG A 64 5.20 11.21 -16.04
N GLU A 65 5.25 11.78 -14.85
CA GLU A 65 4.70 13.09 -14.50
C GLU A 65 5.53 14.20 -15.14
N ALA A 66 6.86 14.10 -15.14
CA ALA A 66 7.77 15.01 -15.83
C ALA A 66 7.67 14.89 -17.35
N GLU A 67 7.47 13.70 -17.92
CA GLU A 67 7.22 13.49 -19.35
C GLU A 67 5.86 14.06 -19.76
N ASN A 68 4.81 13.85 -18.96
CA ASN A 68 3.50 14.49 -19.17
C ASN A 68 3.58 16.02 -19.04
N MET A 69 4.40 16.54 -18.13
CA MET A 69 4.61 17.97 -17.95
C MET A 69 5.46 18.58 -19.09
N ALA A 70 6.46 17.86 -19.59
CA ALA A 70 7.28 18.25 -20.73
C ALA A 70 6.51 18.19 -22.06
N GLN A 71 5.60 17.22 -22.22
CA GLN A 71 4.71 17.14 -23.39
C GLN A 71 3.70 18.29 -23.46
N ARG A 72 3.40 18.97 -22.35
CA ARG A 72 2.57 20.19 -22.34
C ARG A 72 3.35 21.47 -22.71
N GLY A 73 4.68 21.45 -22.69
CA GLY A 73 5.53 22.59 -23.04
C GLY A 73 5.75 22.78 -24.55
N ILE A 74 5.47 21.77 -25.38
CA ILE A 74 5.66 21.82 -26.82
C ILE A 74 4.35 21.48 -27.54
N GLY A 75 3.60 22.51 -27.90
CA GLY A 75 2.69 22.44 -29.02
C GLY A 75 1.22 22.21 -28.68
N MET A 76 0.44 23.28 -28.83
CA MET A 76 -0.94 23.22 -29.30
C MET A 76 -1.05 22.26 -30.48
N ALA A 77 -1.61 21.07 -30.27
CA ALA A 77 -2.15 20.25 -31.35
C ALA A 77 -3.25 19.36 -30.80
N ALA A 78 -4.49 19.77 -31.10
CA ALA A 78 -5.67 18.95 -31.01
C ALA A 78 -5.45 17.65 -31.80
N SER A 79 -5.05 16.61 -31.11
CA SER A 79 -5.13 15.23 -31.59
C SER A 79 -5.94 14.49 -30.55
N SER A 80 -6.99 13.81 -31.02
CA SER A 80 -7.98 13.08 -30.24
C SER A 80 -7.35 11.86 -29.57
N VAL A 81 -6.41 12.08 -28.66
CA VAL A 81 -5.95 11.08 -27.71
C VAL A 81 -7.19 10.73 -26.87
N PRO A 82 -7.56 9.44 -26.75
CA PRO A 82 -8.64 9.05 -25.84
C PRO A 82 -8.26 9.55 -24.44
N MET A 83 -8.89 10.64 -24.00
CA MET A 83 -8.66 11.20 -22.68
C MET A 83 -9.04 10.12 -21.68
N ASN A 84 -8.05 9.58 -20.96
CA ASN A 84 -8.32 8.66 -19.88
C ASN A 84 -9.17 9.41 -18.84
N PHE A 85 -10.12 8.75 -18.17
CA PHE A 85 -11.07 9.46 -17.30
C PHE A 85 -10.37 10.26 -16.18
N LYS A 86 -9.21 9.78 -15.73
CA LYS A 86 -8.32 10.53 -14.81
C LYS A 86 -7.81 11.85 -15.41
N ASP A 87 -7.44 11.87 -16.68
CA ASP A 87 -6.92 13.06 -17.36
C ASP A 87 -8.04 14.10 -17.52
N LEU A 88 -9.26 13.65 -17.80
CA LEU A 88 -10.44 14.54 -17.80
C LEU A 88 -10.66 15.20 -16.43
N ILE A 89 -10.60 14.43 -15.35
CA ILE A 89 -10.71 14.97 -13.98
C ILE A 89 -9.61 15.97 -13.71
N GLN A 90 -8.37 15.67 -14.12
CA GLN A 90 -7.22 16.54 -13.93
C GLN A 90 -7.36 17.87 -14.68
N THR A 91 -7.65 17.84 -15.98
CA THR A 91 -7.90 19.05 -16.78
C THR A 91 -9.00 19.90 -16.14
N LYS A 92 -10.07 19.24 -15.68
CA LYS A 92 -11.19 19.96 -15.08
C LYS A 92 -10.86 20.53 -13.69
N ALA A 93 -10.01 19.86 -12.91
CA ALA A 93 -9.49 20.41 -11.65
C ALA A 93 -8.66 21.67 -11.92
N GLU A 94 -7.76 21.63 -12.90
CA GLU A 94 -6.91 22.75 -13.30
C GLU A 94 -7.74 23.97 -13.74
N GLU A 95 -8.75 23.78 -14.60
CA GLU A 95 -9.67 24.85 -15.04
C GLU A 95 -10.38 25.56 -13.87
N HIS A 96 -10.66 24.83 -12.79
CA HIS A 96 -11.34 25.35 -11.61
C HIS A 96 -10.39 25.73 -10.47
N ASN A 97 -9.07 25.71 -10.69
CA ASN A 97 -8.04 25.96 -9.68
C ASN A 97 -8.13 25.03 -8.46
N ILE A 98 -8.52 23.78 -8.69
CA ILE A 98 -8.65 22.75 -7.66
C ILE A 98 -7.42 21.84 -7.72
N VAL A 99 -6.81 21.58 -6.56
CA VAL A 99 -5.67 20.67 -6.45
C VAL A 99 -6.14 19.23 -6.66
N PHE A 100 -5.57 18.53 -7.65
CA PHE A 100 -5.79 17.10 -7.85
C PHE A 100 -4.48 16.32 -7.72
N MET A 101 -4.29 15.62 -6.59
CA MET A 101 -3.02 14.95 -6.25
C MET A 101 -3.25 13.55 -5.66
N PRO A 102 -2.35 12.58 -5.87
CA PRO A 102 -2.43 11.28 -5.21
C PRO A 102 -2.16 11.39 -3.71
N VAL A 103 -2.87 10.62 -2.90
CA VAL A 103 -2.59 10.50 -1.46
C VAL A 103 -1.54 9.42 -1.25
N ILE A 104 -0.33 9.83 -0.87
CA ILE A 104 0.81 8.93 -0.68
C ILE A 104 0.52 7.91 0.43
N GLY A 105 0.85 6.65 0.17
CA GLY A 105 0.70 5.55 1.12
C GLY A 105 -0.75 5.17 1.48
N LYS A 106 -1.77 5.80 0.87
CA LYS A 106 -3.18 5.48 1.13
C LYS A 106 -3.87 4.88 -0.09
N ARG A 107 -4.51 3.73 0.14
CA ARG A 107 -5.32 3.02 -0.85
C ARG A 107 -6.62 2.55 -0.21
N HIS A 108 -7.66 2.43 -1.01
CA HIS A 108 -8.94 1.83 -0.61
C HIS A 108 -9.25 0.68 -1.57
N GLU A 109 -9.44 -0.53 -1.04
CA GLU A 109 -9.67 -1.74 -1.86
C GLU A 109 -8.62 -1.94 -2.98
N GLY A 110 -7.36 -1.60 -2.70
CA GLY A 110 -6.27 -1.65 -3.68
C GLY A 110 -6.26 -0.50 -4.70
N LYS A 111 -7.28 0.34 -4.73
CA LYS A 111 -7.38 1.53 -5.59
C LYS A 111 -6.64 2.71 -4.98
N GLN A 112 -5.99 3.50 -5.84
CA GLN A 112 -5.29 4.73 -5.44
C GLN A 112 -6.30 5.79 -4.99
N LEU A 113 -6.03 6.43 -3.85
CA LEU A 113 -6.78 7.61 -3.40
C LEU A 113 -6.15 8.87 -3.96
N TYR A 114 -7.00 9.85 -4.27
CA TYR A 114 -6.61 11.18 -4.71
C TYR A 114 -7.31 12.23 -3.84
N THR A 115 -6.63 13.34 -3.57
CA THR A 115 -7.25 14.56 -3.08
C THR A 115 -7.71 15.40 -4.27
N PHE A 116 -8.95 15.84 -4.23
CA PHE A 116 -9.56 16.81 -5.14
C PHE A 116 -10.01 18.02 -4.29
N GLY A 117 -9.16 19.03 -4.20
CA GLY A 117 -9.27 20.12 -3.24
C GLY A 117 -9.17 19.57 -1.80
N ARG A 118 -10.27 19.70 -1.04
CA ARG A 118 -10.38 19.17 0.33
C ARG A 118 -11.03 17.79 0.39
N ILE A 119 -11.48 17.27 -0.74
CA ILE A 119 -12.25 16.02 -0.83
C ILE A 119 -11.31 14.88 -1.18
N VAL A 120 -11.48 13.72 -0.54
CA VAL A 120 -10.77 12.51 -0.93
C VAL A 120 -11.66 11.69 -1.86
N ILE A 121 -11.08 11.25 -2.97
CA ILE A 121 -11.77 10.46 -4.00
C ILE A 121 -10.96 9.24 -4.41
N TYR A 122 -11.63 8.25 -5.00
CA TYR A 122 -10.99 7.26 -5.87
C TYR A 122 -11.76 7.13 -7.17
N ILE A 123 -11.12 6.52 -8.17
CA ILE A 123 -11.68 6.29 -9.49
C ILE A 123 -11.79 4.79 -9.72
N ASP A 124 -12.96 4.32 -10.16
CA ASP A 124 -13.16 2.93 -10.55
C ASP A 124 -13.95 2.86 -11.86
N ARG A 125 -13.37 2.23 -12.89
CA ARG A 125 -13.98 2.03 -14.22
C ARG A 125 -14.71 3.25 -14.79
N GLY A 126 -14.16 4.45 -14.61
CA GLY A 126 -14.75 5.69 -15.13
C GLY A 126 -15.79 6.35 -14.22
N VAL A 127 -15.91 5.93 -12.96
CA VAL A 127 -16.78 6.53 -11.95
C VAL A 127 -15.92 7.09 -10.82
N VAL A 128 -16.21 8.34 -10.39
CA VAL A 128 -15.58 8.93 -9.21
C VAL A 128 -16.39 8.55 -7.97
N PHE A 129 -15.68 8.13 -6.94
CA PHE A 129 -16.25 7.88 -5.63
C PHE A 129 -15.68 8.87 -4.63
N VAL A 130 -16.56 9.57 -3.93
CA VAL A 130 -16.21 10.55 -2.90
C VAL A 130 -16.28 9.90 -1.52
N GLN A 131 -15.33 10.25 -0.65
CA GLN A 131 -15.33 9.82 0.74
C GLN A 131 -16.47 10.50 1.51
N GLY A 132 -17.50 9.74 1.89
CA GLY A 132 -18.51 10.16 2.86
C GLY A 132 -18.10 9.80 4.30
N GLU A 133 -19.02 9.93 5.26
CA GLU A 133 -18.73 9.64 6.68
C GLU A 133 -18.37 8.17 6.94
N LYS A 134 -19.05 7.25 6.26
CA LYS A 134 -18.89 5.79 6.47
C LYS A 134 -18.86 4.99 5.17
N THR A 135 -19.20 5.62 4.05
CA THR A 135 -19.37 4.97 2.76
C THR A 135 -18.80 5.83 1.64
N TRP A 136 -18.50 5.20 0.50
CA TRP A 136 -18.04 5.88 -0.70
C TRP A 136 -19.21 6.13 -1.64
N VAL A 137 -19.42 7.39 -2.02
CA VAL A 137 -20.60 7.81 -2.79
C VAL A 137 -20.19 8.05 -4.25
N PRO A 138 -20.78 7.32 -5.22
CA PRO A 138 -20.52 7.58 -6.63
C PRO A 138 -21.04 8.97 -6.99
N THR A 139 -20.18 9.80 -7.55
CA THR A 139 -20.46 11.22 -7.79
C THR A 139 -20.06 11.59 -9.21
N SER A 140 -20.89 12.41 -9.87
CA SER A 140 -20.58 12.93 -11.20
C SER A 140 -19.42 13.94 -11.14
N LEU A 141 -18.68 14.10 -12.23
CA LEU A 141 -17.59 15.07 -12.28
C LEU A 141 -18.07 16.51 -12.00
N GLN A 142 -19.25 16.89 -12.50
CA GLN A 142 -19.82 18.22 -12.25
C GLN A 142 -20.11 18.43 -10.76
N SER A 143 -20.78 17.47 -10.13
CA SER A 143 -21.07 17.52 -8.70
C SER A 143 -19.80 17.55 -7.85
N LEU A 144 -18.75 16.80 -8.25
CA LEU A 144 -17.46 16.83 -7.59
C LEU A 144 -16.82 18.24 -7.60
N ILE A 145 -16.89 18.94 -8.74
CA ILE A 145 -16.37 20.29 -8.88
C ILE A 145 -17.12 21.25 -7.97
N ASP A 146 -18.45 21.16 -7.95
CA ASP A 146 -19.28 22.05 -7.13
C ASP A 146 -19.10 21.81 -5.63
N MET A 147 -18.80 20.57 -5.22
CA MET A 147 -18.45 20.26 -3.83
C MET A 147 -17.06 20.78 -3.41
N ALA A 148 -16.15 20.99 -4.37
CA ALA A 148 -14.76 21.34 -4.10
C ALA A 148 -14.46 22.85 -4.17
N LYS A 149 -15.42 23.65 -4.64
CA LYS A 149 -15.39 25.13 -4.56
C LYS A 149 -15.68 25.58 -3.12
#